data_AF-A0A9D7FGH9-F1
#
_entry.id   AF-A0A9D7FGH9-F1
#
_cell.length_a   1.000
_cell.length_b   1.000
_cell.length_c   1.000
_cell.angle_alpha   90.00
_cell.angle_beta   90.00
_cell.angle_gamma   90.00
#
_symmetry.space_group_name_H-M   'P 1'
#
loop_
_entity.id
_entity.type
_entity.pdbx_description
1 polymer ?
#
loop_
_entity_poly.entity_id
_entity_poly.type
_entity_poly.pdbx_seq_one_letter_code
_entity_poly.pdbx_strand_id
1 'polypeptide(L)'
;MTGLFAQAQNGLESVIVEKYYVSNAADSIGAIGFGSDLPIGSVTYRIYADMLPGYKFQAAYGVTDHALVLSTTTGFYTNTDRGDVTPAYSKTNARLNTVMLDSWLSVGAACASNFGVLKSEDAVAGGGATVVNASGILANTDASAGIPLTTQDGLYAGAPEAVTFVGISTVDLDFLSNSGTVGNILTTSNGSWASLNGSTGPLASNRVLIAQLTTNGVFHY
;
A
#
# COMPACT_ATOMS: atom_id res chain seq x y z
N MET A 1 -23.45 -36.09 -10.43
CA MET A 1 -23.25 -34.63 -10.39
C MET A 1 -22.19 -34.37 -9.33
N THR A 2 -20.93 -34.33 -9.74
CA THR A 2 -19.77 -34.12 -8.85
C THR A 2 -19.63 -32.63 -8.60
N GLY A 3 -19.83 -32.21 -7.35
CA GLY A 3 -19.68 -30.81 -6.95
C GLY A 3 -18.25 -30.31 -7.22
N LEU A 4 -18.13 -29.17 -7.89
CA LEU A 4 -16.91 -28.37 -7.86
C LEU A 4 -16.73 -27.91 -6.40
N PHE A 5 -15.84 -28.56 -5.68
CA PHE A 5 -15.25 -27.94 -4.49
C PHE A 5 -14.26 -26.89 -5.01
N ALA A 6 -14.67 -25.62 -4.96
CA ALA A 6 -13.69 -24.55 -4.93
C ALA A 6 -12.81 -24.81 -3.70
N GLN A 7 -11.54 -25.17 -3.91
CA GLN A 7 -10.56 -25.14 -2.83
C GLN A 7 -10.41 -23.67 -2.45
N ALA A 8 -11.16 -23.21 -1.45
CA ALA A 8 -10.85 -21.96 -0.81
C ALA A 8 -9.39 -22.03 -0.37
N GLN A 9 -8.63 -20.98 -0.62
CA GLN A 9 -7.29 -20.80 -0.08
C GLN A 9 -7.47 -20.74 1.45
N ASN A 10 -7.44 -21.89 2.14
CA ASN A 10 -7.75 -21.97 3.58
C ASN A 10 -6.79 -21.10 4.42
N GLY A 11 -5.66 -20.68 3.84
CA GLY A 11 -4.70 -19.79 4.46
C GLY A 11 -5.02 -18.30 4.41
N LEU A 12 -5.93 -17.84 3.54
CA LEU A 12 -6.35 -16.43 3.49
C LEU A 12 -7.68 -16.30 4.25
N GLU A 13 -7.69 -15.53 5.33
CA GLU A 13 -8.88 -15.27 6.14
C GLU A 13 -9.71 -14.13 5.54
N SER A 14 -9.06 -13.03 5.16
CA SER A 14 -9.73 -11.87 4.58
C SER A 14 -8.78 -10.94 3.81
N VAL A 15 -9.36 -10.00 3.06
CA VAL A 15 -8.66 -8.82 2.56
C VAL A 15 -9.13 -7.61 3.35
N ILE A 16 -8.19 -6.92 4.00
CA ILE A 16 -8.47 -5.75 4.83
C ILE A 16 -8.07 -4.50 4.06
N VAL A 17 -8.96 -3.50 3.99
CA VAL A 17 -8.67 -2.19 3.41
C VAL A 17 -8.73 -1.15 4.53
N GLU A 18 -7.55 -0.69 4.96
CA GLU A 18 -7.42 0.37 5.95
C GLU A 18 -7.45 1.72 5.24
N LYS A 19 -8.30 2.64 5.75
CA LYS A 19 -8.15 4.06 5.42
C LYS A 19 -6.96 4.63 6.19
N TYR A 20 -5.81 4.64 5.56
CA TYR A 20 -4.54 5.00 6.20
C TYR A 20 -4.44 6.51 6.48
N TYR A 21 -4.85 7.37 5.55
CA TYR A 21 -4.80 8.83 5.72
C TYR A 21 -5.80 9.55 4.82
N VAL A 22 -6.20 10.77 5.20
CA VAL A 22 -6.99 11.69 4.37
C VAL A 22 -6.22 13.01 4.26
N SER A 23 -5.88 13.45 3.06
CA SER A 23 -5.12 14.68 2.84
C SER A 23 -5.92 15.93 3.25
N ASN A 24 -5.24 16.91 3.84
CA ASN A 24 -5.80 18.22 4.11
C ASN A 24 -5.13 19.32 3.25
N ALA A 25 -5.47 20.59 3.52
CA ALA A 25 -4.91 21.73 2.81
C ALA A 25 -3.38 21.84 2.92
N ALA A 26 -2.80 21.54 4.09
CA ALA A 26 -1.36 21.61 4.30
C ALA A 26 -0.64 20.52 3.51
N ASP A 27 -1.20 19.31 3.45
CA ASP A 27 -0.66 18.19 2.66
C ASP A 27 -0.70 18.51 1.16
N SER A 28 -1.82 19.06 0.68
CA SER A 28 -1.98 19.46 -0.73
C SER A 28 -0.97 20.53 -1.15
N ILE A 29 -0.72 21.53 -0.30
CA ILE A 29 0.33 22.55 -0.52
C ILE A 29 1.71 21.91 -0.48
N GLY A 30 1.97 21.01 0.47
CA GLY A 30 3.25 20.33 0.63
C GLY A 30 3.60 19.34 -0.48
N ALA A 31 2.61 18.90 -1.26
CA ALA A 31 2.81 18.06 -2.44
C ALA A 31 3.25 18.85 -3.69
N ILE A 32 3.11 20.18 -3.70
CA ILE A 32 3.45 21.00 -4.88
C ILE A 32 4.91 20.81 -5.26
N GLY A 33 5.16 20.39 -6.51
CA GLY A 33 6.49 20.12 -7.04
C GLY A 33 7.11 18.78 -6.61
N PHE A 34 6.41 18.00 -5.78
CA PHE A 34 6.86 16.71 -5.25
C PHE A 34 5.85 15.58 -5.44
N GLY A 35 4.77 15.82 -6.20
CA GLY A 35 3.80 14.80 -6.55
C GLY A 35 3.00 15.17 -7.78
N SER A 36 2.26 14.20 -8.32
CA SER A 36 1.07 14.49 -9.09
C SER A 36 0.04 15.24 -8.22
N ASP A 37 -1.04 15.73 -8.81
CA ASP A 37 -2.06 16.45 -8.06
C ASP A 37 -2.50 15.64 -6.84
N LEU A 38 -2.34 16.23 -5.64
CA LEU A 38 -2.88 15.72 -4.38
C LEU A 38 -3.99 16.65 -3.89
N PRO A 39 -5.23 16.52 -4.39
CA PRO A 39 -6.37 17.28 -3.91
C PRO A 39 -6.62 17.06 -2.41
N ILE A 40 -7.21 18.07 -1.76
CA ILE A 40 -7.74 17.95 -0.40
C ILE A 40 -8.81 16.86 -0.37
N GLY A 41 -8.78 16.01 0.66
CA GLY A 41 -9.71 14.89 0.81
C GLY A 41 -9.32 13.64 0.01
N SER A 42 -8.14 13.63 -0.64
CA SER A 42 -7.58 12.40 -1.19
C SER A 42 -7.37 11.38 -0.08
N VAL A 43 -7.76 10.14 -0.34
CA VAL A 43 -7.68 9.05 0.63
C VAL A 43 -6.56 8.11 0.24
N THR A 44 -5.66 7.83 1.19
CA THR A 44 -4.67 6.75 1.08
C THR A 44 -5.24 5.49 1.70
N TYR A 45 -5.36 4.43 0.90
CA TYR A 45 -5.77 3.10 1.33
C TYR A 45 -4.55 2.19 1.45
N ARG A 46 -4.50 1.38 2.50
CA ARG A 46 -3.58 0.24 2.62
C ARG A 46 -4.36 -1.06 2.56
N ILE A 47 -3.94 -1.97 1.70
CA ILE A 47 -4.63 -3.24 1.44
C ILE A 47 -3.78 -4.37 2.01
N TYR A 48 -4.36 -5.19 2.88
CA TYR A 48 -3.67 -6.29 3.54
C TYR A 48 -4.30 -7.63 3.18
N ALA A 49 -3.47 -8.64 2.99
CA ALA A 49 -3.87 -10.03 3.05
C ALA A 49 -3.78 -10.50 4.51
N ASP A 50 -4.92 -10.87 5.10
CA ASP A 50 -5.02 -11.42 6.45
C ASP A 50 -4.89 -12.94 6.35
N MET A 51 -3.76 -13.48 6.80
CA MET A 51 -3.41 -14.88 6.57
C MET A 51 -3.44 -15.65 7.88
N LEU A 52 -3.91 -16.90 7.86
CA LEU A 52 -3.80 -17.78 9.02
C LEU A 52 -2.34 -17.92 9.47
N PRO A 53 -2.07 -18.14 10.77
CA PRO A 53 -0.73 -18.40 11.27
C PRO A 53 -0.03 -19.55 10.52
N GLY A 54 1.22 -19.34 10.14
CA GLY A 54 2.04 -20.32 9.40
C GLY A 54 1.83 -20.31 7.88
N TYR A 55 0.87 -19.55 7.35
CA TYR A 55 0.71 -19.35 5.91
C TYR A 55 1.51 -18.15 5.40
N LYS A 56 1.87 -18.21 4.11
CA LYS A 56 2.62 -17.17 3.41
C LYS A 56 1.82 -16.58 2.26
N PHE A 57 1.86 -15.27 2.11
CA PHE A 57 1.43 -14.60 0.90
C PHE A 57 2.45 -14.86 -0.21
N GLN A 58 1.99 -15.40 -1.34
CA GLN A 58 2.86 -15.73 -2.49
C GLN A 58 2.69 -14.75 -3.64
N ALA A 59 1.46 -14.41 -3.99
CA ALA A 59 1.16 -13.48 -5.07
C ALA A 59 -0.27 -12.95 -4.99
N ALA A 60 -0.47 -11.74 -5.49
CA ALA A 60 -1.75 -11.26 -5.95
C ALA A 60 -1.72 -11.31 -7.47
N TYR A 61 -2.70 -11.98 -8.06
CA TYR A 61 -2.68 -12.33 -9.49
C TYR A 61 -4.08 -12.37 -10.07
N GLY A 62 -4.15 -12.13 -11.38
CA GLY A 62 -5.35 -12.38 -12.17
C GLY A 62 -5.19 -13.63 -13.03
N VAL A 63 -6.30 -14.32 -13.28
CA VAL A 63 -6.38 -15.44 -14.22
C VAL A 63 -7.46 -15.18 -15.26
N THR A 64 -7.46 -15.97 -16.33
CA THR A 64 -8.57 -16.01 -17.27
C THR A 64 -9.89 -16.21 -16.50
N ASP A 65 -10.88 -15.39 -16.82
CA ASP A 65 -12.20 -15.31 -16.17
C ASP A 65 -12.25 -14.71 -14.75
N HIS A 66 -11.11 -14.44 -14.12
CA HIS A 66 -11.01 -13.73 -12.84
C HIS A 66 -9.84 -12.74 -12.87
N ALA A 67 -10.04 -11.64 -13.60
CA ALA A 67 -9.06 -10.58 -13.68
C ALA A 67 -8.91 -9.91 -12.31
N LEU A 68 -7.66 -9.59 -11.97
CA LEU A 68 -7.34 -8.73 -10.84
C LEU A 68 -7.51 -7.28 -11.31
N VAL A 69 -8.32 -6.50 -10.60
CA VAL A 69 -8.62 -5.11 -10.96
C VAL A 69 -8.52 -4.22 -9.73
N LEU A 70 -7.69 -3.18 -9.81
CA LEU A 70 -7.66 -2.07 -8.86
C LEU A 70 -7.91 -0.81 -9.67
N SER A 71 -8.94 -0.02 -9.35
CA SER A 71 -9.26 1.16 -10.16
C SER A 71 -9.84 2.31 -9.36
N THR A 72 -9.72 3.52 -9.90
CA THR A 72 -10.34 4.73 -9.36
C THR A 72 -10.99 5.55 -10.47
N THR A 73 -12.00 6.35 -10.12
CA THR A 73 -12.67 7.25 -11.07
C THR A 73 -11.85 8.48 -11.45
N THR A 74 -10.73 8.76 -10.77
CA THR A 74 -9.82 9.87 -11.09
C THR A 74 -8.46 9.35 -11.52
N GLY A 75 -7.48 9.33 -10.62
CA GLY A 75 -6.15 8.79 -10.82
C GLY A 75 -5.51 8.45 -9.48
N PHE A 76 -4.44 7.67 -9.54
CA PHE A 76 -3.62 7.38 -8.37
C PHE A 76 -2.55 8.47 -8.21
N TYR A 77 -2.37 8.93 -6.97
CA TYR A 77 -1.34 9.89 -6.63
C TYR A 77 0.04 9.21 -6.64
N THR A 78 1.01 9.89 -7.24
CA THR A 78 2.42 9.50 -7.28
C THR A 78 3.27 10.64 -6.75
N ASN A 79 4.17 10.34 -5.83
CA ASN A 79 5.14 11.30 -5.35
C ASN A 79 6.29 11.42 -6.36
N THR A 80 6.50 12.59 -6.95
CA THR A 80 7.51 12.78 -8.00
C THR A 80 8.95 12.87 -7.46
N ASP A 81 9.13 12.99 -6.14
CA ASP A 81 10.45 12.99 -5.52
C ASP A 81 10.99 11.57 -5.31
N ARG A 82 10.16 10.66 -4.78
CA ARG A 82 10.59 9.31 -4.35
C ARG A 82 9.57 8.20 -4.60
N GLY A 83 8.46 8.50 -5.26
CA GLY A 83 7.47 7.49 -5.60
C GLY A 83 8.03 6.48 -6.60
N ASP A 84 7.56 5.25 -6.50
CA ASP A 84 7.96 4.16 -7.38
C ASP A 84 6.93 3.05 -7.29
N VAL A 85 6.99 2.10 -8.22
CA VAL A 85 6.06 0.95 -8.28
C VAL A 85 6.10 0.07 -7.01
N THR A 86 7.14 0.22 -6.19
CA THR A 86 7.30 -0.42 -4.87
C THR A 86 7.83 0.58 -3.84
N PRO A 87 7.58 0.39 -2.53
CA PRO A 87 7.97 1.35 -1.49
C PRO A 87 9.46 1.25 -1.13
N ALA A 88 10.35 1.65 -2.05
CA ALA A 88 11.81 1.52 -1.89
C ALA A 88 12.45 2.68 -1.09
N TYR A 89 11.72 3.76 -0.81
CA TYR A 89 12.23 4.90 -0.04
C TYR A 89 12.61 4.49 1.40
N SER A 90 13.57 5.19 2.02
CA SER A 90 13.97 4.91 3.40
C SER A 90 13.01 5.51 4.42
N LYS A 91 13.01 5.00 5.67
CA LYS A 91 12.27 5.63 6.77
C LYS A 91 12.69 7.09 7.04
N THR A 92 13.94 7.46 6.73
CA THR A 92 14.38 8.86 6.76
C THR A 92 13.68 9.70 5.69
N ASN A 93 13.54 9.17 4.48
CA ASN A 93 12.82 9.82 3.40
C ASN A 93 11.33 9.95 3.71
N ALA A 94 10.74 8.99 4.44
CA ALA A 94 9.33 9.04 4.87
C ALA A 94 8.95 10.35 5.58
N ARG A 95 9.93 11.02 6.20
CA ARG A 95 9.73 12.32 6.86
C ARG A 95 9.58 13.50 5.90
N LEU A 96 9.80 13.31 4.60
CA LEU A 96 9.85 14.39 3.62
C LEU A 96 8.53 14.47 2.86
N ASN A 97 8.11 15.70 2.56
CA ASN A 97 6.93 16.03 1.75
C ASN A 97 5.73 15.09 2.05
N THR A 98 5.03 14.63 1.01
CA THR A 98 3.90 13.70 1.09
C THR A 98 4.27 12.28 0.67
N VAL A 99 5.55 11.88 0.74
CA VAL A 99 6.01 10.57 0.23
C VAL A 99 5.31 9.38 0.87
N MET A 100 4.91 9.49 2.14
CA MET A 100 4.17 8.44 2.84
C MET A 100 2.78 8.16 2.23
N LEU A 101 2.29 9.05 1.36
CA LEU A 101 1.02 8.92 0.66
C LEU A 101 1.17 8.39 -0.77
N ASP A 102 2.39 8.05 -1.21
CA ASP A 102 2.62 7.49 -2.54
C ASP A 102 1.80 6.22 -2.80
N SER A 103 1.49 5.96 -4.06
CA SER A 103 0.79 4.73 -4.48
C SER A 103 1.79 3.70 -5.00
N TRP A 104 1.72 2.46 -4.50
CA TRP A 104 2.66 1.39 -4.83
C TRP A 104 2.09 0.00 -4.55
N LEU A 105 2.74 -1.02 -5.11
CA LEU A 105 2.48 -2.43 -4.83
C LEU A 105 3.55 -2.98 -3.89
N SER A 106 3.16 -3.97 -3.08
CA SER A 106 4.05 -4.53 -2.06
C SER A 106 3.74 -5.99 -1.79
N VAL A 107 4.64 -6.62 -1.04
CA VAL A 107 4.46 -7.94 -0.45
C VAL A 107 4.80 -7.92 1.04
N GLY A 108 4.59 -6.78 1.70
CA GLY A 108 4.73 -6.62 3.15
C GLY A 108 5.47 -5.36 3.55
N ALA A 109 6.25 -4.75 2.65
CA ALA A 109 6.96 -3.50 2.90
C ALA A 109 6.00 -2.30 2.91
N ALA A 110 6.30 -1.31 3.75
CA ALA A 110 5.76 0.05 3.63
C ALA A 110 6.84 1.09 3.34
N CYS A 111 8.11 0.78 3.63
CA CYS A 111 9.29 1.45 3.12
C CYS A 111 10.50 0.51 3.28
N ALA A 112 11.69 0.90 2.83
CA ALA A 112 12.90 0.11 3.02
C ALA A 112 13.14 -0.18 4.51
N SER A 113 13.41 -1.45 4.82
CA SER A 113 13.64 -1.97 6.19
C SER A 113 12.45 -1.82 7.16
N ASN A 114 11.23 -1.66 6.63
CA ASN A 114 10.02 -1.59 7.44
C ASN A 114 8.86 -2.33 6.78
N PHE A 115 8.24 -3.23 7.53
CA PHE A 115 6.93 -3.76 7.22
C PHE A 115 5.87 -2.66 7.35
N GLY A 116 4.80 -2.80 6.57
CA GLY A 116 3.56 -2.09 6.82
C GLY A 116 2.62 -2.92 7.66
N VAL A 117 2.20 -2.37 8.79
CA VAL A 117 1.17 -2.96 9.66
C VAL A 117 -0.06 -2.08 9.70
N LEU A 118 -1.21 -2.59 10.16
CA LEU A 118 -2.34 -1.72 10.49
C LEU A 118 -1.90 -0.74 11.58
N LYS A 119 -2.40 0.50 11.55
CA LYS A 119 -1.98 1.49 12.55
C LYS A 119 -2.25 1.00 13.98
N SER A 120 -3.40 0.36 14.20
CA SER A 120 -3.76 -0.26 15.49
C SER A 120 -2.78 -1.31 16.01
N GLU A 121 -1.94 -1.87 15.13
CA GLU A 121 -0.93 -2.88 15.46
C GLU A 121 0.47 -2.29 15.60
N ASP A 122 0.67 -1.03 15.25
CA ASP A 122 1.98 -0.37 15.26
C ASP A 122 2.53 -0.12 16.67
N ALA A 123 1.72 -0.24 17.73
CA ALA A 123 2.21 -0.20 19.10
C ALA A 123 2.49 -1.60 19.70
N VAL A 124 2.16 -2.67 18.98
CA VAL A 124 2.35 -4.04 19.48
C VAL A 124 3.85 -4.36 19.52
N ALA A 125 4.29 -5.09 20.55
CA ALA A 125 5.68 -5.52 20.74
C ALA A 125 6.73 -4.39 20.74
N GLY A 126 6.36 -3.19 21.21
CA GLY A 126 7.27 -2.04 21.29
C GLY A 126 7.25 -1.12 20.07
N GLY A 127 6.53 -1.53 19.02
CA GLY A 127 6.09 -0.68 17.92
C GLY A 127 7.17 -0.06 17.03
N GLY A 128 6.72 0.47 15.89
CA GLY A 128 7.55 1.33 15.05
C GLY A 128 7.78 2.68 15.70
N ALA A 129 9.01 3.22 15.64
CA ALA A 129 9.23 4.63 15.98
C ALA A 129 8.50 5.50 14.95
N THR A 130 7.49 6.24 15.38
CA THR A 130 6.66 7.07 14.51
C THR A 130 7.50 8.12 13.76
N VAL A 131 7.26 8.23 12.47
CA VAL A 131 7.86 9.21 11.58
C VAL A 131 7.19 10.57 11.77
N VAL A 132 7.95 11.54 12.27
CA VAL A 132 7.52 12.94 12.31
C VAL A 132 7.97 13.62 11.02
N ASN A 133 7.00 14.11 10.25
CA ASN A 133 7.26 14.84 9.02
C ASN A 133 8.06 16.12 9.29
N ALA A 134 9.10 16.37 8.50
CA ALA A 134 10.03 17.47 8.68
C ALA A 134 9.41 18.85 8.38
N SER A 135 8.37 18.90 7.56
CA SER A 135 7.67 20.13 7.16
C SER A 135 6.41 20.39 8.00
N GLY A 136 6.11 19.54 8.97
CA GLY A 136 4.91 19.67 9.82
C GLY A 136 3.59 19.32 9.13
N ILE A 137 3.64 18.73 7.93
CA ILE A 137 2.49 18.16 7.24
C ILE A 137 2.30 16.68 7.65
N LEU A 138 1.30 15.99 7.11
CA LEU A 138 0.93 14.62 7.52
C LEU A 138 0.55 14.49 9.01
N ALA A 139 0.07 15.58 9.60
CA ALA A 139 -0.16 15.72 11.04
C ALA A 139 -1.63 15.87 11.43
N ASN A 140 -2.56 15.69 10.48
CA ASN A 140 -3.98 15.85 10.77
C ASN A 140 -4.57 14.64 11.51
N THR A 141 -5.71 14.87 12.16
CA THR A 141 -6.40 13.88 13.00
C THR A 141 -7.78 13.53 12.45
N ASP A 142 -7.93 13.45 11.12
CA ASP A 142 -9.19 13.07 10.48
C ASP A 142 -9.70 11.73 11.05
N ALA A 143 -10.83 11.80 11.77
CA ALA A 143 -11.37 10.66 12.49
C ALA A 143 -11.77 9.50 11.56
N SER A 144 -12.04 9.78 10.28
CA SER A 144 -12.38 8.74 9.30
C SER A 144 -11.20 7.89 8.89
N ALA A 145 -9.96 8.37 9.11
CA ALA A 145 -8.72 7.59 8.97
C ALA A 145 -8.32 6.90 10.28
N GLY A 146 -9.06 7.06 11.38
CA GLY A 146 -8.73 6.46 12.65
C GLY A 146 -7.49 7.07 13.31
N ILE A 147 -6.49 6.25 13.63
CA ILE A 147 -5.34 6.68 14.46
C ILE A 147 -4.43 7.62 13.66
N PRO A 148 -4.07 8.81 14.17
CA PRO A 148 -3.21 9.76 13.45
C PRO A 148 -1.80 9.21 13.19
N LEU A 149 -1.21 9.60 12.05
CA LEU A 149 0.16 9.22 11.69
C LEU A 149 1.21 9.74 12.67
N THR A 150 0.92 10.82 13.40
CA THR A 150 1.78 11.35 14.48
C THR A 150 1.75 10.50 15.76
N THR A 151 0.92 9.46 15.80
CA THR A 151 0.80 8.54 16.94
C THR A 151 1.21 7.13 16.55
N GLN A 152 0.67 6.61 15.45
CA GLN A 152 0.98 5.29 14.89
C GLN A 152 0.97 5.42 13.37
N ASP A 153 2.15 5.27 12.74
CA ASP A 153 2.34 5.43 11.30
C ASP A 153 2.31 4.10 10.54
N GLY A 154 2.20 2.98 11.27
CA GLY A 154 2.17 1.65 10.70
C GLY A 154 3.49 1.25 10.03
N LEU A 155 4.63 1.86 10.39
CA LEU A 155 5.97 1.50 9.92
C LEU A 155 6.72 0.66 10.96
N TYR A 156 6.57 -0.64 10.84
CA TYR A 156 7.13 -1.62 11.77
C TYR A 156 8.52 -2.08 11.30
N ALA A 157 9.55 -1.95 12.14
CA ALA A 157 10.93 -2.28 11.73
C ALA A 157 11.09 -3.76 11.38
N GLY A 158 11.78 -4.06 10.28
CA GLY A 158 12.02 -5.45 9.87
C GLY A 158 12.61 -5.58 8.47
N ALA A 159 12.57 -6.79 7.92
CA ALA A 159 13.11 -7.12 6.60
C ALA A 159 12.01 -7.75 5.73
N PRO A 160 11.13 -6.93 5.13
CA PRO A 160 10.12 -7.42 4.20
C PRO A 160 10.76 -7.99 2.93
N GLU A 161 10.06 -8.93 2.30
CA GLU A 161 10.47 -9.50 1.01
C GLU A 161 10.37 -8.48 -0.13
N ALA A 162 11.15 -8.66 -1.17
CA ALA A 162 11.08 -7.86 -2.39
C ALA A 162 9.94 -8.32 -3.30
N VAL A 163 9.30 -7.36 -3.97
CA VAL A 163 8.26 -7.64 -4.97
C VAL A 163 8.90 -8.18 -6.26
N THR A 164 8.30 -9.21 -6.84
CA THR A 164 8.60 -9.68 -8.18
C THR A 164 7.35 -9.57 -9.05
N PHE A 165 7.47 -8.88 -10.18
CA PHE A 165 6.39 -8.81 -11.16
C PHE A 165 6.54 -9.93 -12.19
N VAL A 166 5.46 -10.66 -12.46
CA VAL A 166 5.40 -11.74 -13.46
C VAL A 166 4.22 -11.46 -14.37
N GLY A 167 4.42 -11.33 -15.68
CA GLY A 167 3.34 -11.04 -16.62
C GLY A 167 2.71 -9.65 -16.48
N ILE A 168 3.32 -8.76 -15.69
CA ILE A 168 3.03 -7.33 -15.58
C ILE A 168 4.29 -6.60 -16.03
N SER A 169 4.17 -5.74 -17.04
CA SER A 169 5.29 -4.96 -17.58
C SER A 169 5.45 -3.62 -16.87
N THR A 170 6.57 -2.94 -17.12
CA THR A 170 6.78 -1.57 -16.62
C THR A 170 5.77 -0.58 -17.18
N VAL A 171 5.24 -0.82 -18.39
CA VAL A 171 4.22 0.03 -19.00
C VAL A 171 2.89 -0.10 -18.26
N ASP A 172 2.55 -1.31 -17.81
CA ASP A 172 1.33 -1.56 -17.03
C ASP A 172 1.35 -0.89 -15.65
N LEU A 173 2.55 -0.54 -15.16
CA LEU A 173 2.77 0.08 -13.84
C LEU A 173 3.27 1.51 -13.94
N ASP A 174 3.36 2.09 -15.14
CA ASP A 174 3.90 3.44 -15.36
C ASP A 174 3.18 4.46 -14.48
N PHE A 175 1.88 4.28 -14.25
CA PHE A 175 1.09 5.18 -13.42
C PHE A 175 1.42 5.20 -11.92
N LEU A 176 2.25 4.28 -11.43
CA LEU A 176 2.78 4.28 -10.07
C LEU A 176 4.20 4.86 -10.00
N SER A 177 4.84 5.12 -11.14
CA SER A 177 6.21 5.66 -11.18
C SER A 177 6.23 7.17 -10.97
N ASN A 178 7.24 7.68 -10.27
CA ASN A 178 7.48 9.13 -10.09
C ASN A 178 7.74 9.89 -11.39
N SER A 179 8.09 9.20 -12.47
CA SER A 179 8.30 9.77 -13.81
C SER A 179 7.24 9.35 -14.81
N GLY A 180 6.24 8.59 -14.37
CA GLY A 180 5.23 8.03 -15.26
C GLY A 180 4.03 8.94 -15.47
N THR A 181 3.05 8.40 -16.18
CA THR A 181 1.82 9.11 -16.54
C THR A 181 0.70 8.86 -15.53
N VAL A 182 -0.11 9.87 -15.21
CA VAL A 182 -1.26 9.67 -14.30
C VAL A 182 -2.20 8.63 -14.91
N GLY A 183 -2.49 7.60 -14.12
CA GLY A 183 -3.38 6.51 -14.50
C GLY A 183 -4.29 6.11 -13.34
N ASN A 184 -5.31 5.32 -13.68
CA ASN A 184 -6.44 5.09 -12.79
C ASN A 184 -6.87 3.62 -12.71
N ILE A 185 -6.10 2.71 -13.32
CA ILE A 185 -6.43 1.29 -13.36
C ILE A 185 -5.16 0.43 -13.42
N LEU A 186 -5.10 -0.57 -12.56
CA LEU A 186 -4.32 -1.78 -12.75
C LEU A 186 -5.29 -2.91 -13.08
N THR A 187 -5.08 -3.59 -14.20
CA THR A 187 -5.83 -4.79 -14.53
C THR A 187 -4.94 -5.85 -15.16
N THR A 188 -5.10 -7.09 -14.74
CA THR A 188 -4.41 -8.22 -15.38
C THR A 188 -5.21 -9.50 -15.26
N SER A 189 -5.12 -10.36 -16.28
CA SER A 189 -5.71 -11.70 -16.30
C SER A 189 -4.66 -12.81 -16.49
N ASN A 190 -3.38 -12.45 -16.50
CA ASN A 190 -2.26 -13.39 -16.66
C ASN A 190 -0.96 -12.83 -16.04
N GLY A 191 -1.12 -12.04 -14.99
CA GLY A 191 -0.03 -11.32 -14.36
C GLY A 191 -0.18 -11.30 -12.85
N SER A 192 0.93 -11.04 -12.17
CA SER A 192 1.00 -11.03 -10.72
C SER A 192 2.10 -10.10 -10.23
N TRP A 193 1.92 -9.59 -9.01
CA TRP A 193 3.03 -9.17 -8.16
C TRP A 193 3.16 -10.16 -6.99
N ALA A 194 4.38 -10.63 -6.79
CA ALA A 194 4.67 -11.84 -6.05
C ALA A 194 5.83 -11.68 -5.06
N SER A 195 5.84 -12.55 -4.05
CA SER A 195 6.94 -12.75 -3.11
C SER A 195 7.52 -14.12 -3.35
N LEU A 196 8.72 -14.21 -3.93
CA LEU A 196 9.29 -15.50 -4.34
C LEU A 196 9.63 -16.41 -3.15
N ASN A 197 9.99 -15.83 -2.00
CA ASN A 197 10.24 -16.57 -0.77
C ASN A 197 8.98 -16.75 0.10
N GLY A 198 7.87 -16.15 -0.34
CA GLY A 198 6.62 -16.00 0.39
C GLY A 198 6.74 -15.08 1.61
N SER A 199 5.78 -14.17 1.77
CA SER A 199 5.78 -13.16 2.83
C SER A 199 4.88 -13.55 4.00
N THR A 200 5.32 -13.23 5.22
CA THR A 200 4.55 -13.34 6.46
C THR A 200 4.42 -11.97 7.10
N GLY A 201 3.28 -11.70 7.73
CA GLY A 201 3.13 -10.51 8.55
C GLY A 201 4.12 -10.52 9.72
N PRO A 202 4.58 -9.35 10.19
CA PRO A 202 5.59 -9.27 11.26
C PRO A 202 5.03 -9.61 12.66
N LEU A 203 3.72 -9.77 12.78
CA LEU A 203 3.01 -10.01 14.04
C LEU A 203 2.24 -11.33 13.99
N ALA A 204 1.75 -11.78 15.16
CA ALA A 204 0.99 -13.02 15.28
C ALA A 204 -0.33 -13.02 14.47
N SER A 205 -0.86 -11.84 14.12
CA SER A 205 -2.00 -11.68 13.21
C SER A 205 -1.67 -12.01 11.75
N ASN A 206 -0.39 -12.12 11.38
CA ASN A 206 0.09 -12.52 10.06
C ASN A 206 -0.54 -11.75 8.88
N ARG A 207 -0.72 -10.44 9.05
CA ARG A 207 -1.21 -9.54 8.00
C ARG A 207 -0.06 -9.03 7.13
N VAL A 208 -0.20 -9.18 5.83
CA VAL A 208 0.80 -8.73 4.84
C VAL A 208 0.24 -7.54 4.07
N LEU A 209 0.92 -6.39 4.11
CA LEU A 209 0.56 -5.23 3.29
C LEU A 209 0.91 -5.48 1.82
N ILE A 210 -0.10 -5.55 0.96
CA ILE A 210 0.06 -5.92 -0.45
C ILE A 210 -0.03 -4.74 -1.43
N ALA A 211 -0.60 -3.61 -1.00
CA ALA A 211 -0.63 -2.37 -1.78
C ALA A 211 -0.94 -1.16 -0.90
N GLN A 212 -0.48 0.01 -1.33
CA GLN A 212 -0.96 1.31 -0.88
C GLN A 212 -1.39 2.13 -2.09
N LEU A 213 -2.58 2.73 -2.06
CA LEU A 213 -3.11 3.49 -3.19
C LEU A 213 -3.79 4.77 -2.69
N THR A 214 -3.41 5.91 -3.27
CA THR A 214 -3.96 7.21 -2.90
C THR A 214 -4.77 7.79 -4.05
N THR A 215 -6.01 8.20 -3.77
CA THR A 215 -6.88 8.79 -4.79
C THR A 215 -7.94 9.70 -4.17
N ASN A 216 -8.42 10.68 -4.93
CA ASN A 216 -9.62 11.47 -4.59
C ASN A 216 -10.88 10.96 -5.31
N GLY A 217 -10.78 9.86 -6.05
CA GLY A 217 -11.90 9.22 -6.74
C GLY A 217 -12.57 8.12 -5.93
N VAL A 218 -13.56 7.46 -6.54
CA VAL A 218 -14.17 6.25 -5.99
C VAL A 218 -13.25 5.07 -6.30
N PHE A 219 -12.70 4.44 -5.27
CA PHE A 219 -11.80 3.30 -5.38
C PHE A 219 -12.57 1.97 -5.46
N HIS A 220 -12.18 1.11 -6.40
CA HIS A 220 -12.71 -0.25 -6.62
C HIS A 220 -11.55 -1.26 -6.53
N TYR A 221 -11.77 -2.35 -5.80
CA TYR A 221 -10.81 -3.42 -5.52
C TYR A 221 -11.48 -4.79 -5.43
#